data_AF-W2SG32-F1
#
_entry.id   AF-W2SG32-F1
#
_cell.length_a   1.000
_cell.length_b   1.000
_cell.length_c   1.000
_cell.angle_alpha   90.00
_cell.angle_beta   90.00
_cell.angle_gamma   90.00
#
_symmetry.space_group_name_H-M   'P 1'
#
loop_
_entity.id
_entity.type
_entity.pdbx_description
1 polymer ?
#
loop_
_entity_poly.entity_id
_entity_poly.type
_entity_poly.pdbx_seq_one_letter_code
_entity_poly.pdbx_strand_id
1 'polypeptide(L)'
;MQSRPERLLLGGVTLWAGYRVASAEYSWYQRAGSSTDDPKYSTVKQEEGFWNKALFTYYLPEAVVATIVALPFTAPFRHQGAVMSGYHPILQSTAVGIYTAGFALEVLADYQNKGQSQSTSTDKDSIWSVLTNPKNLASTAVLSSFPLLLYSSDMLAPIELLGPLTYYLFHRYTYSSTTPESDVEAAKSAAKDVKEGRVDYKAEAEDAKDEAAKIIQNKSFLSVLAVGTLVGILEGFTHGSALRFGE
;
A
#
# COMPACT_ATOMS: atom_id res chain seq x y z
N MET A 1 -21.78 -4.93 21.15
CA MET A 1 -20.55 -5.73 20.96
C MET A 1 -20.07 -5.49 19.54
N GLN A 2 -18.81 -5.10 19.33
CA GLN A 2 -18.26 -4.91 17.97
C GLN A 2 -18.22 -6.24 17.22
N SER A 3 -18.59 -6.21 15.94
CA SER A 3 -18.56 -7.36 15.03
C SER A 3 -17.10 -7.78 14.72
N ARG A 4 -16.87 -9.03 14.30
CA ARG A 4 -15.51 -9.51 13.98
C ARG A 4 -14.81 -8.67 12.89
N PRO A 5 -15.47 -8.33 11.76
CA PRO A 5 -14.89 -7.45 10.75
C PRO A 5 -14.45 -6.09 11.30
N GLU A 6 -15.25 -5.49 12.19
CA GLU A 6 -14.90 -4.23 12.87
C GLU A 6 -13.64 -4.37 13.73
N ARG A 7 -13.46 -5.49 14.43
CA ARG A 7 -12.24 -5.74 15.23
C ARG A 7 -11.02 -5.95 14.35
N LEU A 8 -11.16 -6.68 13.25
CA LEU A 8 -10.07 -6.88 12.27
C LEU A 8 -9.68 -5.56 11.61
N LEU A 9 -10.66 -4.74 11.23
CA LEU A 9 -10.42 -3.41 10.66
C LEU A 9 -9.74 -2.49 11.68
N LEU A 10 -10.29 -2.39 12.90
CA LEU A 10 -9.70 -1.55 13.94
C LEU A 10 -8.28 -2.00 14.30
N GLY A 11 -8.07 -3.30 14.50
CA GLY A 11 -6.76 -3.87 14.82
C GLY A 11 -5.75 -3.68 13.69
N GLY A 12 -6.16 -3.90 12.44
CA GLY A 12 -5.30 -3.69 11.28
C GLY A 12 -4.90 -2.23 11.12
N VAL A 13 -5.88 -1.31 11.15
CA VAL A 13 -5.59 0.12 11.00
C VAL A 13 -4.71 0.64 12.13
N THR A 14 -4.99 0.24 13.38
CA THR A 14 -4.18 0.68 14.53
C THR A 14 -2.76 0.14 14.48
N LEU A 15 -2.57 -1.12 14.09
CA LEU A 15 -1.23 -1.71 13.95
C LEU A 15 -0.44 -1.05 12.82
N TRP A 16 -1.06 -0.88 11.65
CA TRP A 16 -0.39 -0.27 10.50
C TRP A 16 -0.09 1.22 10.71
N ALA A 17 -1.08 2.00 11.17
CA ALA A 17 -0.89 3.42 11.45
C ALA A 17 0.10 3.63 12.61
N GLY A 18 0.00 2.83 13.68
CA GLY A 18 0.92 2.86 14.80
C GLY A 18 2.36 2.56 14.39
N TYR A 19 2.56 1.54 13.55
CA TYR A 19 3.87 1.25 12.97
C TYR A 19 4.43 2.43 12.18
N ARG A 20 3.61 3.07 11.33
CA ARG A 20 4.04 4.23 10.54
C ARG A 20 4.44 5.40 11.42
N VAL A 21 3.65 5.73 12.44
CA VAL A 21 3.98 6.78 13.40
C VAL A 21 5.31 6.47 14.10
N ALA A 22 5.47 5.26 14.61
CA ALA A 22 6.72 4.85 15.26
C ALA A 22 7.93 4.88 14.31
N SER A 23 7.74 4.49 13.05
CA SER A 23 8.79 4.53 12.02
C SER A 23 9.18 5.98 11.65
N ALA A 24 8.19 6.87 11.59
CA ALA A 24 8.37 8.30 11.33
C ALA A 24 9.08 8.98 12.51
N GLU A 25 8.69 8.65 13.75
CA GLU A 25 9.35 9.14 14.96
C GLU A 25 10.81 8.66 15.03
N TYR A 26 11.06 7.39 14.75
CA TYR A 26 12.43 6.83 14.73
C TYR A 26 13.31 7.47 13.65
N SER A 27 12.75 7.75 12.47
CA SER A 27 13.47 8.43 11.40
C SER A 27 13.69 9.92 11.71
N TRP A 28 12.72 10.56 12.38
CA TRP A 28 12.89 11.92 12.89
C TRP A 28 13.98 11.99 13.98
N TYR A 29 14.02 11.05 14.93
CA TYR A 29 15.04 10.99 15.97
C TYR A 29 16.46 10.83 15.38
N GLN A 30 16.63 9.97 14.37
CA GLN A 30 17.91 9.85 13.67
C GLN A 30 18.30 11.13 12.93
N ARG A 31 17.32 11.87 12.40
CA ARG A 31 17.53 13.16 11.74
C ARG A 31 17.65 14.33 12.70
N ALA A 32 17.25 14.20 13.96
CA ALA A 32 17.29 15.30 14.93
C ALA A 32 18.72 15.83 15.20
N GLY A 33 19.76 15.05 14.85
CA GLY A 33 21.15 15.52 14.80
C GLY A 33 21.52 16.35 13.56
N SER A 34 20.68 16.36 12.53
CA SER A 34 20.79 17.16 11.30
C SER A 34 19.70 18.24 11.33
N SER A 35 20.08 19.48 11.58
CA SER A 35 19.18 20.64 11.72
C SER A 35 18.50 21.09 10.42
N THR A 36 18.34 20.20 9.45
CA THR A 36 17.82 20.51 8.12
C THR A 36 16.40 19.99 8.02
N ASP A 37 15.45 20.92 7.92
CA ASP A 37 14.06 20.62 7.53
C ASP A 37 14.00 19.88 6.20
N ASP A 38 12.85 19.25 5.93
CA ASP A 38 12.58 18.63 4.63
C ASP A 38 12.90 19.64 3.50
N PRO A 39 13.77 19.29 2.52
CA PRO A 39 14.20 20.19 1.47
C PRO A 39 13.07 20.93 0.76
N LYS A 40 11.87 20.32 0.67
CA LYS A 40 10.67 20.94 0.07
C LYS A 40 10.25 22.26 0.74
N TYR A 41 10.56 22.46 2.03
CA TYR A 41 10.19 23.67 2.76
C TYR A 41 11.37 24.64 2.94
N SER A 42 12.60 24.23 2.59
CA SER A 42 13.82 25.01 2.84
C SER A 42 13.87 26.33 2.06
N THR A 43 13.34 26.35 0.84
CA THR A 43 13.28 27.53 -0.04
C THR A 43 12.06 28.40 0.26
N VAL A 44 10.92 27.78 0.58
CA VAL A 44 9.63 28.47 0.74
C VAL A 44 9.52 29.18 2.09
N LYS A 45 10.19 28.68 3.13
CA LYS A 45 10.24 29.32 4.46
C LYS A 45 10.92 30.69 4.47
N GLN A 46 11.68 31.02 3.44
CA GLN A 46 12.36 32.31 3.31
C GLN A 46 11.43 33.42 2.80
N GLU A 47 10.21 33.09 2.36
CA GLU A 47 9.22 34.08 1.92
C GLU A 47 8.63 34.88 3.10
N GLU A 48 8.50 36.20 2.93
CA GLU A 48 7.87 37.08 3.90
C GLU A 48 6.37 36.74 4.02
N GLY A 49 5.87 36.55 5.25
CA GLY A 49 4.48 36.12 5.48
C GLY A 49 4.21 34.63 5.22
N PHE A 50 5.25 33.80 5.09
CA PHE A 50 5.16 32.35 4.86
C PHE A 50 4.09 31.65 5.70
N TRP A 51 4.06 31.87 7.03
CA TRP A 51 3.14 31.14 7.91
C TRP A 51 1.66 31.37 7.60
N ASN A 52 1.28 32.59 7.20
CA ASN A 52 -0.10 32.89 6.83
C ASN A 52 -0.46 32.28 5.47
N LYS A 53 0.45 32.33 4.50
CA LYS A 53 0.26 31.76 3.15
C LYS A 53 0.31 30.22 3.18
N ALA A 54 1.20 29.65 3.98
CA ALA A 54 1.43 28.22 4.10
C ALA A 54 0.24 27.50 4.72
N LEU A 55 -0.49 28.14 5.63
CA LEU A 55 -1.73 27.60 6.18
C LEU A 55 -2.73 27.27 5.08
N PHE A 56 -2.96 28.19 4.15
CA PHE A 56 -3.95 27.98 3.07
C PHE A 56 -3.39 27.25 1.85
N THR A 57 -2.07 27.29 1.62
CA THR A 57 -1.44 26.74 0.41
C THR A 57 -0.92 25.31 0.60
N TYR A 58 -0.44 24.97 1.80
CA TYR A 58 0.15 23.66 2.09
C TYR A 58 -0.66 22.89 3.13
N TYR A 59 -0.82 23.45 4.33
CA TYR A 59 -1.37 22.70 5.47
C TYR A 59 -2.87 22.40 5.33
N LEU A 60 -3.68 23.37 4.89
CA LEU A 60 -5.12 23.19 4.75
C LEU A 60 -5.48 22.18 3.65
N PRO A 61 -4.90 22.25 2.43
CA PRO A 61 -5.08 21.19 1.43
C PRO A 61 -4.62 19.83 1.94
N GLU A 62 -3.43 19.73 2.56
CA GLU A 62 -2.94 18.47 3.15
C GLU A 62 -3.91 17.92 4.21
N ALA A 63 -4.47 18.78 5.07
CA ALA A 63 -5.45 18.39 6.08
C ALA A 63 -6.78 17.91 5.47
N VAL A 64 -7.25 18.54 4.40
CA VAL A 64 -8.44 18.10 3.66
C VAL A 64 -8.20 16.72 3.05
N VAL A 65 -7.06 16.51 2.39
CA VAL A 65 -6.69 15.19 1.85
C VAL A 65 -6.58 14.16 2.96
N ALA A 66 -5.92 14.49 4.08
CA ALA A 66 -5.82 13.59 5.24
C ALA A 66 -7.19 13.22 5.80
N THR A 67 -8.14 14.15 5.83
CA THR A 67 -9.53 13.90 6.27
C THR A 67 -10.26 12.95 5.30
N ILE A 68 -10.08 13.14 3.99
CA ILE A 68 -10.63 12.25 2.96
C ILE A 68 -10.05 10.84 3.07
N VAL A 69 -8.74 10.72 3.34
CA VAL A 69 -8.07 9.43 3.56
C VAL A 69 -8.54 8.77 4.86
N ALA A 70 -8.88 9.54 5.89
CA ALA A 70 -9.33 9.03 7.19
C ALA A 70 -10.81 8.55 7.20
N LEU A 71 -11.66 9.12 6.34
CA LEU A 71 -13.08 8.79 6.24
C LEU A 71 -13.36 7.27 6.09
N PRO A 72 -12.71 6.54 5.16
CA PRO A 72 -12.85 5.09 4.99
C PRO A 72 -12.59 4.25 6.24
N PHE A 73 -11.75 4.73 7.15
CA PHE A 73 -11.41 4.01 8.37
C PHE A 73 -12.39 4.29 9.51
N THR A 74 -13.18 5.35 9.41
CA THR A 74 -14.14 5.77 10.45
C THR A 74 -15.58 5.49 10.04
N ALA A 75 -15.87 5.46 8.75
CA ALA A 75 -17.19 5.20 8.17
C ALA A 75 -17.76 3.81 8.53
N PRO A 76 -17.01 2.69 8.45
CA PRO A 76 -17.55 1.35 8.76
C PRO A 76 -18.06 1.21 10.20
N PHE A 77 -17.56 2.03 11.14
CA PHE A 77 -18.01 2.02 12.53
C PHE A 77 -19.29 2.81 12.77
N ARG A 78 -19.77 3.57 11.77
CA ARG A 78 -20.94 4.47 11.91
C ARG A 78 -22.14 4.05 11.06
N HIS A 79 -21.96 3.27 10.01
CA HIS A 79 -23.07 2.73 9.23
C HIS A 79 -23.09 1.20 9.30
N GLN A 80 -24.17 0.63 9.85
CA GLN A 80 -24.40 -0.83 9.91
C GLN A 80 -25.12 -1.37 8.66
N GLY A 81 -24.95 -0.74 7.50
CA GLY A 81 -25.55 -1.27 6.29
C GLY A 81 -25.11 -0.56 5.03
N ALA A 82 -24.57 -1.31 4.08
CA ALA A 82 -24.73 -1.05 2.67
C ALA A 82 -24.46 -2.30 1.82
N VAL A 83 -25.54 -2.74 1.17
CA VAL A 83 -25.71 -3.13 -0.24
C VAL A 83 -24.54 -3.88 -0.94
N MET A 84 -24.85 -5.14 -1.28
CA MET A 84 -24.21 -6.03 -2.26
C MET A 84 -22.94 -6.75 -1.78
N SER A 85 -23.09 -7.76 -0.93
CA SER A 85 -22.96 -9.18 -1.31
C SER A 85 -22.93 -10.04 -0.05
N GLY A 86 -23.43 -11.27 -0.13
CA GLY A 86 -23.45 -12.17 1.04
C GLY A 86 -22.07 -12.40 1.66
N TYR A 87 -22.04 -12.88 2.90
CA TYR A 87 -20.79 -13.18 3.61
C TYR A 87 -19.90 -14.16 2.85
N HIS A 88 -18.64 -13.78 2.61
CA HIS A 88 -17.67 -14.57 1.87
C HIS A 88 -16.42 -14.87 2.73
N PRO A 89 -16.39 -15.99 3.47
CA PRO A 89 -15.32 -16.29 4.43
C PRO A 89 -13.94 -16.49 3.76
N ILE A 90 -13.92 -17.05 2.55
CA ILE A 90 -12.67 -17.22 1.78
C ILE A 90 -12.09 -15.85 1.43
N LEU A 91 -12.90 -14.93 0.89
CA LEU A 91 -12.47 -13.57 0.56
C LEU A 91 -12.00 -12.80 1.80
N GLN A 92 -12.64 -13.02 2.95
CA GLN A 92 -12.22 -12.43 4.21
C GLN A 92 -10.83 -12.93 4.64
N SER A 93 -10.57 -14.23 4.54
CA SER A 93 -9.26 -14.82 4.84
C SER A 93 -8.18 -14.33 3.87
N THR A 94 -8.54 -14.17 2.58
CA THR A 94 -7.66 -13.58 1.56
C THR A 94 -7.33 -12.12 1.89
N ALA A 95 -8.31 -11.33 2.34
CA ALA A 95 -8.08 -9.95 2.76
C ALA A 95 -7.07 -9.86 3.91
N VAL A 96 -7.21 -10.71 4.94
CA VAL A 96 -6.25 -10.78 6.06
C VAL A 96 -4.86 -11.24 5.59
N GLY A 97 -4.78 -12.17 4.64
CA GLY A 97 -3.51 -12.61 4.04
C GLY A 97 -2.82 -11.49 3.25
N ILE A 98 -3.56 -10.74 2.44
CA ILE A 98 -3.04 -9.58 1.69
C ILE A 98 -2.57 -8.48 2.64
N TYR A 99 -3.35 -8.20 3.69
CA TYR A 99 -3.00 -7.23 4.73
C TYR A 99 -1.65 -7.58 5.37
N THR A 100 -1.50 -8.83 5.82
CA THR A 100 -0.28 -9.28 6.51
C THR A 100 0.92 -9.40 5.59
N ALA A 101 0.75 -9.83 4.33
CA ALA A 101 1.80 -9.77 3.32
C ALA A 101 2.28 -8.33 3.08
N GLY A 102 1.35 -7.39 2.87
CA GLY A 102 1.68 -5.98 2.66
C GLY A 102 2.39 -5.38 3.89
N PHE A 103 1.89 -5.66 5.09
CA PHE A 103 2.53 -5.18 6.33
C PHE A 103 3.95 -5.74 6.50
N ALA A 104 4.14 -7.05 6.29
CA ALA A 104 5.46 -7.68 6.38
C ALA A 104 6.43 -7.11 5.33
N LEU A 105 5.95 -6.84 4.11
CA LEU A 105 6.74 -6.22 3.06
C LEU A 105 7.21 -4.82 3.46
N GLU A 106 6.34 -4.01 4.07
CA GLU A 106 6.70 -2.67 4.53
C GLU A 106 7.77 -2.72 5.62
N VAL A 107 7.58 -3.58 6.62
CA VAL A 107 8.53 -3.77 7.72
C VAL A 107 9.89 -4.24 7.22
N LEU A 108 9.90 -5.22 6.31
CA LEU A 108 11.13 -5.77 5.74
C LEU A 108 11.85 -4.75 4.86
N ALA A 109 11.11 -4.00 4.03
CA ALA A 109 11.68 -2.95 3.21
C ALA A 109 12.36 -1.87 4.06
N ASP A 110 11.74 -1.45 5.16
CA ASP A 110 12.31 -0.47 6.10
C ASP A 110 13.49 -1.02 6.89
N TYR A 111 13.47 -2.29 7.26
CA TYR A 111 14.61 -2.94 7.90
C TYR A 111 15.82 -2.99 6.95
N GLN A 112 15.63 -3.40 5.70
CA GLN A 112 16.71 -3.52 4.73
C GLN A 112 17.24 -2.17 4.24
N ASN A 113 16.39 -1.15 4.12
CA ASN A 113 16.82 0.20 3.72
C ASN A 113 17.77 0.83 4.75
N LYS A 114 17.59 0.55 6.05
CA LYS A 114 18.52 0.98 7.11
C LYS A 114 19.90 0.31 6.98
N GLY A 115 19.94 -0.96 6.58
CA GLY A 115 21.18 -1.71 6.36
C GLY A 115 21.94 -1.28 5.10
N GLN A 116 21.22 -0.97 4.02
CA GLN A 116 21.83 -0.53 2.75
C GLN A 116 22.58 0.81 2.87
N SER A 117 22.14 1.73 3.74
CA SER A 117 22.89 2.96 4.00
C SER A 117 24.31 2.70 4.55
N GLN A 118 24.59 1.49 5.05
CA GLN A 118 25.89 1.09 5.60
C GLN A 118 26.68 0.14 4.67
N SER A 119 26.10 -0.35 3.57
CA SER A 119 26.71 -1.33 2.67
C SER A 119 26.59 -0.91 1.20
N THR A 120 27.71 -0.84 0.48
CA THR A 120 27.76 -0.46 -0.95
C THR A 120 27.25 -1.53 -1.92
N SER A 121 26.99 -2.75 -1.45
CA SER A 121 26.46 -3.85 -2.25
C SER A 121 24.98 -4.10 -1.94
N THR A 122 24.11 -3.97 -2.94
CA THR A 122 22.72 -4.44 -2.84
C THR A 122 22.74 -5.97 -2.75
N ASP A 123 22.36 -6.52 -1.60
CA ASP A 123 22.21 -7.96 -1.42
C ASP A 123 21.25 -8.53 -2.46
N LYS A 124 21.66 -9.60 -3.15
CA LYS A 124 20.83 -10.24 -4.19
C LYS A 124 19.50 -10.76 -3.62
N ASP A 125 19.50 -11.14 -2.35
CA ASP A 125 18.32 -11.61 -1.61
C ASP A 125 17.48 -10.47 -1.00
N SER A 126 17.86 -9.20 -1.17
CA SER A 126 17.08 -8.05 -0.70
C SER A 126 15.79 -7.87 -1.51
N ILE A 127 14.75 -7.31 -0.90
CA ILE A 127 13.52 -6.97 -1.62
C ILE A 127 13.74 -5.85 -2.64
N TRP A 128 14.71 -4.97 -2.38
CA TRP A 128 15.08 -3.85 -3.24
C TRP A 128 15.83 -4.27 -4.50
N SER A 129 16.35 -5.51 -4.57
CA SER A 129 16.98 -6.04 -5.78
C SER A 129 15.95 -6.48 -6.84
N VAL A 130 14.69 -6.61 -6.42
CA VAL A 130 13.59 -7.17 -7.22
C VAL A 130 12.48 -6.14 -7.44
N LEU A 131 12.13 -5.38 -6.40
CA LEU A 131 11.08 -4.37 -6.47
C LEU A 131 11.68 -2.97 -6.53
N THR A 132 11.27 -2.20 -7.53
CA THR A 132 11.68 -0.80 -7.69
C THR A 132 11.20 0.08 -6.54
N ASN A 133 9.99 -0.19 -6.02
CA ASN A 133 9.44 0.53 -4.88
C ASN A 133 8.60 -0.40 -3.97
N PRO A 134 9.26 -1.22 -3.13
CA PRO A 134 8.59 -2.18 -2.26
C PRO A 134 7.64 -1.51 -1.25
N LYS A 135 7.96 -0.29 -0.78
CA LYS A 135 7.11 0.43 0.20
C LYS A 135 5.78 0.86 -0.40
N ASN A 136 5.75 1.33 -1.65
CA ASN A 136 4.50 1.68 -2.31
C ASN A 136 3.63 0.46 -2.58
N LEU A 137 4.24 -0.64 -3.02
CA LEU A 137 3.54 -1.90 -3.26
C LEU A 137 2.94 -2.45 -1.95
N ALA A 138 3.71 -2.41 -0.86
CA ALA A 138 3.26 -2.77 0.47
C ALA A 138 2.05 -1.96 0.93
N SER A 139 2.14 -0.63 0.81
CA SER A 139 1.06 0.30 1.18
C SER A 139 -0.22 0.04 0.38
N THR A 140 -0.06 -0.23 -0.91
CA THR A 140 -1.18 -0.53 -1.82
C THR A 140 -1.84 -1.86 -1.44
N ALA A 141 -1.05 -2.90 -1.13
CA ALA A 141 -1.55 -4.18 -0.65
C ALA A 141 -2.34 -4.02 0.67
N VAL A 142 -1.79 -3.30 1.66
CA VAL A 142 -2.50 -3.01 2.91
C VAL A 142 -3.79 -2.24 2.66
N LEU A 143 -3.74 -1.16 1.87
CA LEU A 143 -4.92 -0.33 1.63
C LEU A 143 -6.01 -1.04 0.82
N SER A 144 -5.65 -1.90 -0.13
CA SER A 144 -6.61 -2.72 -0.89
C SER A 144 -7.20 -3.86 -0.07
N SER A 145 -6.53 -4.31 0.99
CA SER A 145 -7.05 -5.35 1.89
C SER A 145 -8.30 -4.91 2.67
N PHE A 146 -8.39 -3.63 3.05
CA PHE A 146 -9.52 -3.10 3.82
C PHE A 146 -10.86 -3.09 3.05
N PRO A 147 -10.97 -2.53 1.82
CA PRO A 147 -12.22 -2.62 1.06
C PRO A 147 -12.53 -4.08 0.70
N LEU A 148 -11.53 -4.94 0.49
CA LEU A 148 -11.75 -6.36 0.29
C LEU A 148 -12.35 -7.04 1.54
N LEU A 149 -11.85 -6.68 2.73
CA LEU A 149 -12.38 -7.16 4.01
C LEU A 149 -13.83 -6.69 4.22
N LEU A 150 -14.12 -5.41 3.92
CA LEU A 150 -15.45 -4.82 4.03
C LEU A 150 -16.43 -5.45 3.03
N TYR A 151 -15.98 -5.68 1.79
CA TYR A 151 -16.74 -6.40 0.76
C TYR A 151 -17.08 -7.81 1.20
N SER A 152 -16.10 -8.56 1.71
CA SER A 152 -16.31 -9.93 2.19
C SER A 152 -17.27 -10.06 3.38
N SER A 153 -17.51 -8.94 4.07
CA SER A 153 -18.29 -8.88 5.31
C SER A 153 -19.67 -8.23 5.13
N ASP A 154 -20.10 -7.92 3.90
CA ASP A 154 -21.35 -7.19 3.59
C ASP A 154 -21.44 -5.81 4.29
N MET A 155 -20.29 -5.17 4.48
CA MET A 155 -20.16 -3.86 5.15
C MET A 155 -19.66 -2.77 4.20
N LEU A 156 -19.43 -3.09 2.91
CA LEU A 156 -18.80 -2.16 1.98
C LEU A 156 -19.75 -1.03 1.57
N ALA A 157 -19.45 0.18 2.00
CA ALA A 157 -20.06 1.39 1.45
C ALA A 157 -19.18 2.00 0.35
N PRO A 158 -19.76 2.61 -0.71
CA PRO A 158 -18.98 3.26 -1.78
C PRO A 158 -17.97 4.31 -1.28
N ILE A 159 -18.26 4.94 -0.14
CA ILE A 159 -17.37 5.95 0.47
C ILE A 159 -16.05 5.34 0.98
N GLU A 160 -16.03 4.04 1.29
CA GLU A 160 -14.86 3.34 1.80
C GLU A 160 -13.82 3.08 0.69
N LEU A 161 -14.25 3.09 -0.57
CA LEU A 161 -13.36 3.03 -1.74
C LEU A 161 -12.57 4.33 -1.92
N LEU A 162 -12.99 5.44 -1.29
CA LEU A 162 -12.25 6.71 -1.37
C LEU A 162 -10.84 6.60 -0.76
N GLY A 163 -10.59 5.69 0.17
CA GLY A 163 -9.27 5.57 0.82
C GLY A 163 -8.18 5.12 -0.14
N PRO A 164 -8.30 3.90 -0.71
CA PRO A 164 -7.39 3.41 -1.74
C PRO A 164 -7.31 4.36 -2.94
N LEU A 165 -8.46 4.94 -3.35
CA LEU A 165 -8.52 5.83 -4.50
C LEU A 165 -7.80 7.16 -4.23
N THR A 166 -8.01 7.77 -3.07
CA THR A 166 -7.31 9.01 -2.67
C THR A 166 -5.83 8.75 -2.47
N TYR A 167 -5.45 7.63 -1.86
CA TYR A 167 -4.05 7.25 -1.74
C TYR A 167 -3.39 7.10 -3.11
N TYR A 168 -4.02 6.38 -4.03
CA TYR A 168 -3.53 6.22 -5.39
C TYR A 168 -3.37 7.57 -6.11
N LEU A 169 -4.40 8.42 -6.06
CA LEU A 169 -4.37 9.74 -6.69
C LEU A 169 -3.30 10.65 -6.07
N PHE A 170 -3.25 10.76 -4.74
CA PHE A 170 -2.27 11.59 -4.05
C PHE A 170 -0.85 11.14 -4.37
N HIS A 171 -0.60 9.83 -4.37
CA HIS A 171 0.73 9.31 -4.68
C HIS A 171 1.12 9.53 -6.14
N ARG A 172 0.17 9.36 -7.05
CA ARG A 172 0.35 9.64 -8.49
C ARG A 172 0.74 11.10 -8.72
N TYR A 173 0.05 12.06 -8.11
CA TYR A 173 0.32 13.48 -8.33
C TYR A 173 1.53 14.02 -7.57
N THR A 174 1.89 13.43 -6.43
CA THR A 174 2.95 13.97 -5.56
C THR A 174 4.31 13.33 -5.80
N TYR A 175 4.35 12.04 -6.17
CA TYR A 175 5.58 11.25 -6.21
C TYR A 175 5.87 10.58 -7.56
N SER A 176 4.95 10.67 -8.52
CA SER A 176 5.19 10.12 -9.85
C SER A 176 5.75 11.18 -10.78
N SER A 177 6.82 10.83 -11.49
CA SER A 177 7.48 11.71 -12.45
C SER A 177 6.76 11.81 -13.79
N THR A 178 5.74 10.97 -14.03
CA THR A 178 4.94 10.97 -15.26
C THR A 178 3.58 11.61 -15.01
N THR A 179 3.11 12.44 -15.95
CA THR A 179 1.75 13.00 -15.91
C THR A 179 0.77 12.07 -16.66
N PRO A 180 -0.55 12.19 -16.44
CA PRO A 180 -1.54 11.44 -17.20
C PRO A 180 -1.39 11.63 -18.72
N GLU A 181 -0.99 12.82 -19.17
CA GLU A 181 -0.74 13.07 -20.60
C GLU A 181 0.44 12.24 -21.12
N SER A 182 1.54 12.16 -20.36
CA SER A 182 2.73 11.38 -20.76
C SER A 182 2.45 9.88 -20.81
N ASP A 183 1.60 9.34 -19.93
CA ASP A 183 1.20 7.93 -19.97
C ASP A 183 0.30 7.65 -21.18
N VAL A 184 -0.59 8.58 -21.53
CA VAL A 184 -1.44 8.46 -22.72
C VAL A 184 -0.59 8.53 -24.00
N GLU A 185 0.43 9.37 -24.04
CA GLU A 185 1.39 9.43 -25.15
C GLU A 185 2.23 8.16 -25.25
N ALA A 186 2.73 7.64 -24.12
CA ALA A 186 3.47 6.37 -24.07
C ALA A 186 2.58 5.18 -24.47
N ALA A 187 1.31 5.15 -24.04
CA ALA A 187 0.36 4.12 -24.45
C ALA A 187 0.02 4.22 -25.95
N LYS A 188 -0.08 5.43 -26.49
CA LYS A 188 -0.28 5.66 -27.93
C LYS A 188 0.96 5.25 -28.74
N SER A 189 2.17 5.53 -28.27
CA SER A 189 3.40 5.10 -28.94
C SER A 189 3.55 3.59 -28.89
N ALA A 190 3.32 2.96 -27.74
CA ALA A 190 3.31 1.51 -27.61
C ALA A 190 2.26 0.85 -28.52
N ALA A 191 1.05 1.41 -28.58
CA ALA A 191 0.01 0.93 -29.49
C ALA A 191 0.38 1.11 -30.97
N LYS A 192 1.19 2.12 -31.31
CA LYS A 192 1.72 2.34 -32.64
C LYS A 192 2.81 1.33 -32.98
N ASP A 193 3.74 1.05 -32.07
CA ASP A 193 4.80 0.06 -32.26
C ASP A 193 4.24 -1.37 -32.41
N VAL A 194 3.16 -1.68 -31.69
CA VAL A 194 2.36 -2.91 -31.87
C VAL A 194 1.76 -2.98 -33.28
N LYS A 195 1.13 -1.90 -33.76
CA LYS A 195 0.54 -1.86 -35.11
C LYS A 195 1.59 -1.92 -36.22
N GLU A 196 2.78 -1.39 -35.97
CA GLU A 196 3.91 -1.39 -36.91
C GLU A 196 4.71 -2.70 -36.86
N GLY A 197 4.31 -3.68 -36.03
CA GLY A 197 4.97 -4.98 -35.93
C GLY A 197 6.39 -4.92 -35.36
N ARG A 198 6.71 -3.84 -34.62
CA ARG A 198 8.03 -3.62 -34.01
C ARG A 198 8.17 -4.25 -32.63
N VAL A 199 7.11 -4.86 -32.12
CA VAL A 199 7.09 -5.54 -30.82
C VAL A 199 7.34 -7.03 -31.03
N ASP A 200 8.46 -7.53 -30.52
CA ASP A 200 8.72 -8.96 -30.44
C ASP A 200 8.12 -9.51 -29.15
N TYR A 201 6.87 -9.97 -29.25
CA TYR A 201 6.15 -10.56 -28.14
C TYR A 201 6.83 -11.80 -27.54
N LYS A 202 7.71 -12.49 -28.29
CA LYS A 202 8.42 -13.65 -27.75
C LYS A 202 9.56 -13.21 -26.86
N ALA A 203 10.33 -12.22 -27.29
CA ALA A 203 11.39 -11.63 -26.48
C ALA A 203 10.82 -10.99 -25.20
N GLU A 204 9.74 -10.22 -25.32
CA GLU A 204 9.09 -9.58 -24.16
C GLU A 204 8.48 -10.60 -23.18
N ALA A 205 7.94 -11.71 -23.69
CA ALA A 205 7.46 -12.79 -22.85
C ALA A 205 8.59 -13.59 -22.18
N GLU A 206 9.77 -13.70 -22.80
CA GLU A 206 10.95 -14.30 -22.18
C GLU A 206 11.54 -13.39 -21.10
N ASP A 207 11.66 -12.08 -21.38
CA ASP A 207 12.10 -11.10 -20.39
C ASP A 207 11.17 -11.04 -19.17
N ALA A 208 9.85 -11.05 -19.40
CA ALA A 208 8.86 -11.10 -18.31
C ALA A 208 8.94 -12.40 -17.50
N LYS A 209 9.25 -13.53 -18.14
CA LYS A 209 9.46 -14.81 -17.43
C LYS A 209 10.73 -14.77 -16.59
N ASP A 210 11.81 -14.18 -17.11
CA ASP A 210 13.07 -14.04 -16.40
C ASP A 210 12.93 -13.10 -15.20
N GLU A 211 12.18 -12.01 -15.34
CA GLU A 211 11.85 -11.11 -14.25
C GLU A 211 10.96 -11.81 -13.20
N ALA A 212 9.92 -12.52 -13.63
CA ALA A 212 9.08 -13.32 -12.74
C ALA A 212 9.88 -14.41 -12.01
N ALA A 213 10.82 -15.07 -12.69
CA ALA A 213 11.69 -16.08 -12.09
C ALA A 213 12.58 -15.47 -11.01
N LYS A 214 13.16 -14.28 -11.25
CA LYS A 214 13.93 -13.54 -10.24
C LYS A 214 13.09 -13.19 -9.02
N ILE A 215 11.84 -12.74 -9.23
CA ILE A 215 10.90 -12.44 -8.15
C ILE A 215 10.61 -13.69 -7.32
N ILE A 216 10.28 -14.81 -7.98
CA ILE A 216 9.90 -16.06 -7.31
C ILE A 216 11.08 -16.71 -6.58
N GLN A 217 12.30 -16.54 -7.05
CA GLN A 217 13.50 -17.10 -6.41
C GLN A 217 14.01 -16.25 -5.24
N ASN A 218 13.54 -15.02 -5.08
CA ASN A 218 14.01 -14.13 -4.03
C ASN A 218 13.47 -14.56 -2.65
N LYS A 219 14.39 -14.85 -1.72
CA LYS A 219 14.04 -15.34 -0.38
C LYS A 219 13.24 -14.35 0.45
N SER A 220 13.54 -13.05 0.35
CA SER A 220 12.81 -12.00 1.08
C SER A 220 11.39 -11.84 0.54
N PHE A 221 11.21 -11.96 -0.78
CA PHE A 221 9.87 -11.93 -1.37
C PHE A 221 9.07 -13.18 -0.99
N LEU A 222 9.69 -14.36 -1.04
CA LEU A 222 9.06 -15.61 -0.62
C LEU A 222 8.68 -15.61 0.87
N SER A 223 9.51 -15.04 1.75
CA SER A 223 9.20 -14.97 3.18
C SER A 223 7.97 -14.09 3.44
N VAL A 224 7.85 -12.96 2.75
CA VAL A 224 6.67 -12.09 2.80
C VAL A 224 5.42 -12.83 2.34
N LEU A 225 5.51 -13.53 1.20
CA LEU A 225 4.40 -14.31 0.66
C LEU A 225 4.02 -15.47 1.58
N ALA A 226 5.00 -16.14 2.18
CA ALA A 226 4.78 -17.21 3.16
C ALA A 226 4.06 -16.68 4.40
N VAL A 227 4.47 -15.54 4.95
CA VAL A 227 3.80 -14.91 6.10
C VAL A 227 2.34 -14.60 5.77
N GLY A 228 2.08 -13.94 4.63
CA GLY A 228 0.71 -13.62 4.22
C GLY A 228 -0.17 -14.85 4.01
N THR A 229 0.38 -15.87 3.34
CA THR A 229 -0.34 -17.11 3.04
C THR A 229 -0.63 -17.91 4.31
N LEU A 230 0.35 -18.04 5.22
CA LEU A 230 0.16 -18.75 6.48
C LEU A 230 -0.89 -18.08 7.36
N VAL A 231 -0.86 -16.76 7.50
CA VAL A 231 -1.86 -16.04 8.30
C VAL A 231 -3.24 -16.11 7.64
N GLY A 232 -3.33 -15.95 6.32
CA GLY A 232 -4.60 -16.12 5.59
C GLY A 232 -5.19 -17.52 5.75
N ILE A 233 -4.38 -18.56 5.64
CA ILE A 233 -4.79 -19.95 5.86
C ILE A 233 -5.24 -20.17 7.30
N LEU A 234 -4.46 -19.72 8.29
CA LEU A 234 -4.83 -19.83 9.70
C LEU A 234 -6.16 -19.13 9.99
N GLU A 235 -6.37 -17.93 9.43
CA GLU A 235 -7.63 -17.20 9.57
C GLU A 235 -8.79 -17.95 8.91
N GLY A 236 -8.57 -18.51 7.71
CA GLY A 236 -9.55 -19.34 7.00
C GLY A 236 -9.90 -20.63 7.74
N PHE A 237 -8.94 -21.31 8.39
CA PHE A 237 -9.20 -22.52 9.16
C PHE A 237 -9.89 -22.23 10.49
N THR A 238 -9.49 -21.18 11.18
CA THR A 238 -10.04 -20.83 12.50
C THR A 238 -11.45 -20.25 12.42
N HIS A 239 -11.79 -19.59 11.30
CA HIS A 239 -13.06 -18.87 11.18
C HIS A 239 -13.87 -19.13 9.90
N GLY A 240 -13.30 -19.77 8.87
CA GLY A 240 -13.98 -20.20 7.65
C GLY A 240 -14.54 -21.64 7.72
N SER A 241 -14.16 -22.41 8.75
CA SER A 241 -14.63 -23.78 9.03
C SER A 241 -16.05 -23.85 9.63
N ALA A 242 -16.83 -22.78 9.52
CA ALA A 242 -18.30 -22.88 9.54
C ALA A 242 -18.87 -23.48 8.23
N LEU A 243 -18.02 -23.99 7.33
CA LEU A 243 -18.38 -25.04 6.39
C LEU A 243 -18.56 -26.35 7.17
N ARG A 244 -19.80 -26.57 7.63
CA ARG A 244 -20.44 -27.85 7.93
C ARG A 244 -19.52 -29.08 7.77
N PHE A 245 -18.86 -29.48 8.85
CA PHE A 245 -18.91 -30.89 9.22
C PHE A 245 -20.17 -31.06 10.06
N GLY A 246 -21.29 -31.19 9.35
CA GLY A 246 -22.52 -31.74 9.90
C GLY A 246 -22.80 -33.00 9.12
N GLU A 247 -22.44 -34.15 9.70
CA GLU A 247 -23.41 -34.98 10.44
C GLU A 247 -22.81 -35.36 11.78
#